data_AF-A0A3D0J252-F1
#
_entry.id   AF-A0A3D0J252-F1
#
_cell.length_a   1.000
_cell.length_b   1.000
_cell.length_c   1.000
_cell.angle_alpha   90.00
_cell.angle_beta   90.00
_cell.angle_gamma   90.00
#
_symmetry.space_group_name_H-M   'P 1'
#
loop_
_entity.id
_entity.type
_entity.pdbx_description
1 polymer ?
#
loop_
_entity_poly.entity_id
_entity_poly.type
_entity_poly.pdbx_seq_one_letter_code
_entity_poly.pdbx_strand_id
1 'polypeptide(L)'
;MDARHLLPFLQEQNVLSEEQSREIQDELSRSGKPVEMILANFGIIQMPQILEKIADSMGLPLLADVSGLDLSPELLARIPPHTARNLGALPVAGDETTLTVALADPLAVQALEDLRFATGREIAQVVAPPEQIQPLLDKHYGSAEVNIDDVLRELENAPDASVTSEGVDLNEAGSAPIIKYVNTIIARAIHAKASDIHLEPFEKEFKIRYRVDGALYEMAPPPRRLAIPLTSRVKVMANLNIAER
;
A
#
# COMPACT_ATOMS: atom_id res chain seq x y z
N MET A 1 3.00 -10.27 10.11
CA MET A 1 3.22 -11.58 9.47
C MET A 1 1.88 -12.27 9.27
N ASP A 2 1.70 -13.04 8.20
CA ASP A 2 0.46 -13.79 7.98
C ASP A 2 0.45 -15.09 8.80
N ALA A 3 -0.65 -15.35 9.52
CA ALA A 3 -0.82 -16.57 10.30
C ALA A 3 -0.73 -17.85 9.44
N ARG A 4 -1.12 -17.76 8.16
CA ARG A 4 -1.05 -18.88 7.21
C ARG A 4 0.37 -19.31 6.90
N HIS A 5 1.34 -18.41 7.03
CA HIS A 5 2.76 -18.73 6.87
C HIS A 5 3.42 -19.07 8.20
N LEU A 6 3.10 -18.30 9.26
CA LEU A 6 3.76 -18.43 10.55
C LEU A 6 3.42 -19.72 11.30
N LEU A 7 2.15 -20.15 11.33
CA LEU A 7 1.77 -21.33 12.10
C LEU A 7 2.39 -22.63 11.55
N PRO A 8 2.33 -22.92 10.23
CA PRO A 8 3.02 -24.10 9.68
C PRO A 8 4.53 -24.07 9.94
N PHE A 9 5.17 -22.91 9.76
CA PHE A 9 6.58 -22.74 10.04
C PHE A 9 6.94 -23.09 11.50
N LEU A 10 6.17 -22.59 12.47
CA LEU A 10 6.41 -22.89 13.88
C LEU A 10 6.15 -24.36 14.23
N GLN A 11 5.25 -25.04 13.53
CA GLN A 11 5.05 -26.48 13.67
C GLN A 11 6.26 -27.27 13.14
N GLU A 12 6.77 -26.91 11.95
CA GLU A 12 7.97 -27.51 11.36
C GLU A 12 9.21 -27.33 12.26
N GLN A 13 9.32 -26.18 12.91
CA GLN A 13 10.38 -25.88 13.89
C GLN A 13 10.16 -26.53 15.26
N ASN A 14 9.16 -27.40 15.41
CA ASN A 14 8.77 -28.07 16.66
C ASN A 14 8.49 -27.10 17.84
N VAL A 15 8.04 -25.88 17.54
CA VAL A 15 7.64 -24.87 18.54
C VAL A 15 6.17 -25.06 18.91
N LEU A 16 5.34 -25.46 17.94
CA LEU A 16 3.92 -25.69 18.12
C LEU A 16 3.58 -27.17 17.90
N SER A 17 2.83 -27.75 18.83
CA SER A 17 2.12 -29.01 18.59
C SER A 17 0.89 -28.79 17.70
N GLU A 18 0.35 -29.88 17.12
CA GLU A 18 -0.91 -29.80 16.37
C GLU A 18 -2.10 -29.31 17.21
N GLU A 19 -2.13 -29.66 18.49
CA GLU A 19 -3.18 -29.24 19.43
C GLU A 19 -3.09 -27.74 19.68
N GLN A 20 -1.90 -27.23 20.00
CA GLN A 20 -1.66 -25.79 20.18
C GLN A 20 -1.94 -25.01 18.89
N SER A 21 -1.56 -25.52 17.72
CA SER A 21 -1.85 -24.84 16.45
C SER A 21 -3.35 -24.67 16.22
N ARG A 22 -4.16 -25.68 16.56
CA ARG A 22 -5.64 -25.59 16.49
C ARG A 22 -6.19 -24.55 17.48
N GLU A 23 -5.73 -24.56 18.73
CA GLU A 23 -6.15 -23.57 19.74
C GLU A 23 -5.86 -22.14 19.30
N ILE A 24 -4.67 -21.90 18.70
CA ILE A 24 -4.28 -20.58 18.20
C ILE A 24 -5.16 -20.17 17.00
N GLN A 25 -5.49 -21.09 16.09
CA GLN A 25 -6.39 -20.81 14.96
C GLN A 25 -7.82 -20.47 15.40
N ASP A 26 -8.32 -21.18 16.43
CA ASP A 26 -9.64 -20.90 17.00
C ASP A 26 -9.68 -19.51 17.65
N GLU A 27 -8.66 -19.15 18.44
CA GLU A 27 -8.59 -17.82 19.06
C GLU A 27 -8.32 -16.70 18.04
N LEU A 28 -7.58 -16.97 16.96
CA LEU A 28 -7.40 -16.04 15.85
C LEU A 28 -8.74 -15.72 15.19
N SER A 29 -9.55 -16.75 14.92
CA SER A 29 -10.88 -16.61 14.33
C SER A 29 -11.86 -15.86 15.24
N ARG A 30 -11.68 -15.98 16.56
CA ARG A 30 -12.58 -15.39 17.55
C ARG A 30 -12.21 -13.94 17.92
N SER A 31 -10.91 -13.65 18.04
CA SER A 31 -10.42 -12.36 18.55
C SER A 31 -10.02 -11.36 17.47
N GLY A 32 -9.63 -11.84 16.27
CA GLY A 32 -9.08 -11.01 15.20
C GLY A 32 -7.75 -10.30 15.54
N LYS A 33 -7.09 -10.69 16.64
CA LYS A 33 -5.81 -10.12 17.05
C LYS A 33 -4.65 -10.67 16.20
N PRO A 34 -3.52 -9.96 16.09
CA PRO A 34 -2.33 -10.47 15.42
C PRO A 34 -1.86 -11.81 16.01
N VAL A 35 -1.49 -12.76 15.16
CA VAL A 35 -1.14 -14.13 15.56
C VAL A 35 0.06 -14.16 16.52
N GLU A 36 1.03 -13.29 16.31
CA GLU A 36 2.19 -13.08 17.18
C GLU A 36 1.80 -12.72 18.61
N MET A 37 0.76 -11.90 18.78
CA MET A 37 0.26 -11.51 20.10
C MET A 37 -0.47 -12.66 20.77
N ILE A 38 -1.21 -13.47 20.02
CA ILE A 38 -1.89 -14.66 20.55
C ILE A 38 -0.83 -15.67 21.01
N LEU A 39 0.18 -15.96 20.20
CA LEU A 39 1.29 -16.85 20.56
C LEU A 39 2.02 -16.39 21.83
N ALA A 40 2.27 -15.08 21.96
CA ALA A 40 2.87 -14.49 23.14
C ALA A 40 1.97 -14.62 24.38
N ASN A 41 0.67 -14.37 24.26
CA ASN A 41 -0.31 -14.47 25.34
C ASN A 41 -0.48 -15.90 25.86
N PHE A 42 -0.38 -16.89 24.98
CA PHE A 42 -0.38 -18.31 25.34
C PHE A 42 0.97 -18.76 25.93
N GLY A 43 1.97 -17.87 26.00
CA GLY A 43 3.30 -18.17 26.56
C GLY A 43 4.14 -19.11 25.68
N ILE A 44 3.80 -19.26 24.41
CA ILE A 44 4.45 -20.21 23.49
C ILE A 44 5.77 -19.63 23.00
N ILE A 45 5.74 -18.44 22.41
CA ILE A 45 6.92 -17.79 21.85
C ILE A 45 6.72 -16.27 21.76
N GLN A 46 7.79 -15.50 21.99
CA GLN A 46 7.80 -14.04 21.90
C GLN A 46 8.33 -13.58 20.54
N MET A 47 7.95 -12.37 20.11
CA MET A 47 8.35 -11.83 18.80
C MET A 47 9.86 -11.91 18.51
N PRO A 48 10.78 -11.52 19.42
CA PRO A 48 12.21 -11.63 19.13
C PRO A 48 12.67 -13.05 18.82
N GLN A 49 12.13 -14.04 19.54
CA GLN A 49 12.44 -15.46 19.34
C GLN A 49 11.86 -16.00 18.03
N ILE A 50 10.69 -15.48 17.59
CA ILE A 50 10.13 -15.80 16.28
C ILE A 50 11.10 -15.33 15.19
N LEU A 51 11.56 -14.08 15.26
CA LEU A 51 12.45 -13.50 14.25
C LEU A 51 13.81 -14.22 14.20
N GLU A 52 14.39 -14.54 15.36
CA GLU A 52 15.61 -15.35 15.46
C GLU A 52 15.44 -16.72 14.79
N LYS A 53 14.35 -17.44 15.09
CA LYS A 53 14.07 -18.74 14.47
C LYS A 53 13.91 -18.64 12.95
N ILE A 54 13.22 -17.61 12.46
CA ILE A 54 13.06 -17.39 11.01
C ILE A 54 14.44 -17.15 10.39
N ALA A 55 15.22 -16.22 10.95
CA ALA A 55 16.55 -15.89 10.48
C ALA A 55 17.48 -17.14 10.43
N ASP A 56 17.52 -17.91 11.51
CA ASP A 56 18.34 -19.12 11.61
C ASP A 56 17.90 -20.21 10.61
N SER A 57 16.60 -20.46 10.49
CA SER A 57 16.07 -21.50 9.60
C SER A 57 16.30 -21.21 8.12
N MET A 58 16.29 -19.94 7.74
CA MET A 58 16.47 -19.48 6.36
C MET A 58 17.91 -19.07 6.04
N GLY A 59 18.79 -19.03 7.05
CA GLY A 59 20.16 -18.53 6.91
C GLY A 59 20.24 -17.05 6.56
N LEU A 60 19.28 -16.25 7.04
CA LEU A 60 19.15 -14.82 6.72
C LEU A 60 19.73 -13.94 7.83
N PRO A 61 20.30 -12.77 7.52
CA PRO A 61 20.69 -11.80 8.53
C PRO A 61 19.46 -11.23 9.26
N LEU A 62 19.56 -11.09 10.58
CA LEU A 62 18.59 -10.38 11.41
C LEU A 62 19.05 -8.95 11.66
N LEU A 63 18.29 -7.97 11.18
CA LEU A 63 18.44 -6.56 11.52
C LEU A 63 17.45 -6.20 12.63
N ALA A 64 17.95 -6.14 13.87
CA ALA A 64 17.12 -5.83 15.05
C ALA A 64 16.56 -4.39 15.03
N ASP A 65 17.24 -3.48 14.35
CA ASP A 65 16.80 -2.09 14.16
C ASP A 65 16.97 -1.66 12.70
N VAL A 66 15.85 -1.36 12.05
CA VAL A 66 15.79 -0.75 10.71
C VAL A 66 15.32 0.70 10.76
N SER A 67 14.87 1.18 11.93
CA SER A 67 14.35 2.55 12.12
C SER A 67 15.45 3.61 12.06
N GLY A 68 16.67 3.23 12.45
CA GLY A 68 17.85 4.09 12.41
C GLY A 68 18.59 4.14 11.07
N LEU A 69 18.13 3.41 10.05
CA LEU A 69 18.79 3.37 8.74
C LEU A 69 18.56 4.66 7.96
N ASP A 70 19.62 5.13 7.28
CA ASP A 70 19.51 6.25 6.34
C ASP A 70 19.01 5.73 4.98
N LEU A 71 17.69 5.81 4.79
CA LEU A 71 17.02 5.38 3.57
C LEU A 71 17.02 6.52 2.56
N SER A 72 18.05 6.54 1.70
CA SER A 72 18.17 7.57 0.67
C SER A 72 16.99 7.52 -0.33
N PRO A 73 16.56 8.67 -0.90
CA PRO A 73 15.50 8.68 -1.92
C PRO A 73 15.83 7.81 -3.14
N GLU A 74 17.11 7.71 -3.50
CA GLU A 74 17.59 6.86 -4.60
C GLU A 74 17.40 5.38 -4.29
N LEU A 75 17.66 4.95 -3.06
CA LEU A 75 17.41 3.58 -2.62
C LEU A 75 15.91 3.25 -2.63
N LEU A 76 15.10 4.15 -2.09
CA LEU A 76 13.64 3.98 -2.04
C LEU A 76 13.03 3.92 -3.44
N ALA A 77 13.53 4.72 -4.39
CA ALA A 77 13.05 4.73 -5.77
C ALA A 77 13.30 3.43 -6.54
N ARG A 78 14.17 2.53 -6.02
CA ARG A 78 14.44 1.22 -6.65
C ARG A 78 13.30 0.23 -6.53
N ILE A 79 12.38 0.45 -5.60
CA ILE A 79 11.12 -0.30 -5.51
C ILE A 79 9.97 0.67 -5.81
N PRO A 80 9.14 0.40 -6.83
CA PRO A 80 7.96 1.22 -7.08
C PRO A 80 7.05 1.26 -5.84
N PRO A 81 6.49 2.44 -5.46
CA PRO A 81 5.71 2.57 -4.23
C PRO A 81 4.53 1.59 -4.10
N HIS A 82 3.86 1.26 -5.21
CA HIS A 82 2.79 0.27 -5.21
C HIS A 82 3.32 -1.13 -4.89
N THR A 83 4.46 -1.52 -5.45
CA THR A 83 5.12 -2.81 -5.19
C THR A 83 5.62 -2.91 -3.75
N ALA A 84 6.29 -1.86 -3.26
CA ALA A 84 6.78 -1.81 -1.88
C ALA A 84 5.65 -2.02 -0.87
N ARG A 85 4.50 -1.38 -1.07
CA ARG A 85 3.34 -1.50 -0.17
C ARG A 85 2.65 -2.85 -0.29
N ASN A 86 2.35 -3.30 -1.50
CA ASN A 86 1.60 -4.54 -1.70
C ASN A 86 2.37 -5.77 -1.21
N LEU A 87 3.69 -5.77 -1.39
CA LEU A 87 4.54 -6.88 -0.98
C LEU A 87 5.11 -6.69 0.45
N GLY A 88 4.84 -5.55 1.09
CA GLY A 88 5.43 -5.19 2.38
C GLY A 88 6.96 -5.16 2.34
N ALA A 89 7.55 -4.66 1.24
CA ALA A 89 8.97 -4.73 0.94
C ALA A 89 9.66 -3.39 1.16
N LEU A 90 10.47 -3.31 2.23
CA LEU A 90 11.27 -2.15 2.57
C LEU A 90 12.72 -2.33 2.10
N PRO A 91 13.24 -1.50 1.18
CA PRO A 91 14.65 -1.57 0.83
C PRO A 91 15.50 -1.01 1.97
N VAL A 92 16.52 -1.76 2.39
CA VAL A 92 17.40 -1.38 3.51
C VAL A 92 18.81 -1.00 3.05
N ALA A 93 19.26 -1.55 1.92
CA ALA A 93 20.53 -1.24 1.28
C ALA A 93 20.49 -1.73 -0.17
N GLY A 94 21.43 -1.32 -1.00
CA GLY A 94 21.62 -1.94 -2.30
C GLY A 94 22.61 -1.22 -3.19
N ASP A 95 23.06 -1.92 -4.22
CA ASP A 95 23.90 -1.42 -5.30
C ASP A 95 23.15 -1.58 -6.64
N GLU A 96 23.83 -1.44 -7.78
CA GLU A 96 23.16 -1.51 -9.08
C GLU A 96 22.60 -2.90 -9.43
N THR A 97 23.14 -3.98 -8.86
CA THR A 97 22.75 -5.36 -9.20
C THR A 97 21.93 -6.02 -8.11
N THR A 98 22.22 -5.73 -6.85
CA THR A 98 21.65 -6.38 -5.67
C THR A 98 20.94 -5.38 -4.79
N LEU A 99 19.67 -5.65 -4.48
CA LEU A 99 18.87 -4.89 -3.55
C LEU A 99 18.64 -5.71 -2.28
N THR A 100 19.04 -5.16 -1.14
CA THR A 100 18.78 -5.75 0.17
C THR A 100 17.44 -5.26 0.69
N VAL A 101 16.54 -6.19 1.06
CA VAL A 101 15.15 -5.89 1.37
C VAL A 101 14.71 -6.61 2.64
N ALA A 102 14.04 -5.88 3.52
CA ALA A 102 13.29 -6.42 4.64
C ALA A 102 11.81 -6.57 4.23
N LEU A 103 11.27 -7.78 4.35
CA LEU A 103 9.84 -8.03 4.12
C LEU A 103 9.06 -7.99 5.44
N ALA A 104 7.87 -7.40 5.42
CA ALA A 104 6.93 -7.40 6.55
C ALA A 104 6.47 -8.82 6.93
N ASP A 105 6.45 -9.73 5.94
CA ASP A 105 6.34 -11.16 6.15
C ASP A 105 7.52 -11.88 5.48
N PRO A 106 8.57 -12.25 6.24
CA PRO A 106 9.75 -12.91 5.67
C PRO A 106 9.47 -14.33 5.17
N LEU A 107 8.35 -14.95 5.57
CA LEU A 107 7.95 -16.30 5.16
C LEU A 107 7.15 -16.30 3.84
N ALA A 108 6.79 -15.11 3.32
CA ALA A 108 6.06 -14.97 2.07
C ALA A 108 6.99 -15.13 0.85
N VAL A 109 7.35 -16.38 0.53
CA VAL A 109 8.29 -16.71 -0.57
C VAL A 109 7.88 -16.06 -1.91
N GLN A 110 6.59 -16.04 -2.23
CA GLN A 110 6.07 -15.44 -3.46
C GLN A 110 6.38 -13.94 -3.56
N ALA A 111 6.33 -13.21 -2.44
CA ALA A 111 6.60 -11.77 -2.43
C ALA A 111 8.05 -11.47 -2.85
N LEU A 112 8.99 -12.36 -2.52
CA LEU A 112 10.39 -12.23 -2.91
C LEU A 112 10.57 -12.43 -4.43
N GLU A 113 9.85 -13.38 -5.03
CA GLU A 113 9.85 -13.63 -6.47
C GLU A 113 9.22 -12.47 -7.25
N ASP A 114 8.05 -12.01 -6.79
CA ASP A 114 7.34 -10.88 -7.39
C ASP A 114 8.20 -9.61 -7.33
N LEU A 115 8.95 -9.41 -6.24
CA LEU A 115 9.86 -8.30 -6.09
C LEU A 115 11.07 -8.39 -7.03
N ARG A 116 11.65 -9.58 -7.19
CA ARG A 116 12.71 -9.83 -8.20
C ARG A 116 12.21 -9.49 -9.60
N PHE A 117 11.02 -9.96 -9.95
CA PHE A 117 10.41 -9.70 -11.26
C PHE A 117 10.15 -8.20 -11.48
N ALA A 118 9.57 -7.51 -10.48
CA ALA A 118 9.22 -6.10 -10.58
C ALA A 118 10.42 -5.15 -10.62
N THR A 119 11.52 -5.51 -9.95
CA THR A 119 12.73 -4.66 -9.87
C THR A 119 13.79 -5.03 -10.91
N GLY A 120 13.76 -6.26 -11.45
CA GLY A 120 14.78 -6.78 -12.36
C GLY A 120 16.16 -6.93 -11.72
N ARG A 121 16.22 -7.01 -10.38
CA ARG A 121 17.45 -7.04 -9.58
C ARG A 121 17.53 -8.32 -8.75
N GLU A 122 18.73 -8.69 -8.37
CA GLU A 122 18.92 -9.71 -7.34
C GLU A 122 18.44 -9.17 -5.99
N ILE A 123 17.69 -9.98 -5.25
CA ILE A 123 17.15 -9.59 -3.95
C ILE A 123 17.85 -10.37 -2.85
N ALA A 124 18.54 -9.65 -1.97
CA ALA A 124 19.09 -10.17 -0.72
C ALA A 124 18.08 -9.91 0.41
N GLN A 125 17.48 -10.96 0.96
CA GLN A 125 16.49 -10.82 2.02
C GLN A 125 17.17 -10.66 3.38
N VAL A 126 16.61 -9.81 4.24
CA VAL A 126 16.93 -9.74 5.67
C VAL A 126 15.65 -9.86 6.49
N VAL A 127 15.78 -10.37 7.71
CA VAL A 127 14.70 -10.40 8.69
C VAL A 127 14.78 -9.14 9.54
N ALA A 128 13.65 -8.46 9.75
CA ALA A 128 13.57 -7.31 10.64
C ALA A 128 12.21 -7.27 11.35
N PRO A 129 12.08 -6.54 12.47
CA PRO A 129 10.82 -6.44 13.19
C PRO A 129 9.71 -5.80 12.34
N PRO A 130 8.56 -6.46 12.15
CA PRO A 130 7.47 -5.94 11.31
C PRO A 130 6.90 -4.62 11.85
N GLU A 131 6.95 -4.41 13.16
CA GLU A 131 6.55 -3.16 13.82
C GLU A 131 7.40 -1.96 13.43
N GLN A 132 8.63 -2.17 12.91
CA GLN A 132 9.49 -1.12 12.39
C GLN A 132 9.36 -0.96 10.87
N ILE A 133 9.08 -2.06 10.16
CA ILE A 133 8.92 -2.05 8.70
C ILE A 133 7.69 -1.24 8.28
N GLN A 134 6.53 -1.51 8.90
CA GLN A 134 5.27 -0.91 8.48
C GLN A 134 5.27 0.64 8.59
N PRO A 135 5.71 1.25 9.71
CA PRO A 135 5.78 2.71 9.80
C PRO A 135 6.75 3.33 8.80
N LEU A 136 7.86 2.67 8.47
CA LEU A 136 8.80 3.15 7.46
C LEU A 136 8.21 3.08 6.06
N LEU A 137 7.49 2.02 5.72
CA LEU A 137 6.75 1.92 4.47
C LEU A 137 5.70 3.03 4.37
N ASP A 138 4.92 3.25 5.41
CA ASP A 138 3.89 4.29 5.43
C ASP A 138 4.52 5.70 5.35
N LYS A 139 5.65 5.93 6.02
CA LYS A 139 6.39 7.20 6.00
C LYS A 139 7.00 7.51 4.63
N HIS A 140 7.60 6.52 3.96
CA HIS A 140 8.40 6.76 2.75
C HIS A 140 7.65 6.49 1.44
N TYR A 141 6.70 5.56 1.43
CA TYR A 141 5.88 5.21 0.27
C TYR A 141 4.43 5.68 0.40
N GLY A 142 4.05 6.27 1.55
CA GLY A 142 2.69 6.64 1.89
C GLY A 142 1.85 5.45 2.36
N SER A 143 0.84 5.69 3.18
CA SER A 143 -0.16 4.67 3.51
C SER A 143 -0.94 4.22 2.27
N ALA A 144 -1.41 2.96 2.25
CA ALA A 144 -2.33 2.45 1.22
C ALA A 144 -3.59 3.34 1.10
N GLU A 145 -3.95 4.00 2.20
CA GLU A 145 -4.80 5.18 2.20
C GLU A 145 -4.00 6.39 1.75
N VAL A 146 -3.93 6.62 0.44
CA VAL A 146 -3.67 7.98 -0.03
C VAL A 146 -4.84 8.81 0.49
N ASN A 147 -4.59 9.60 1.53
CA ASN A 147 -5.63 10.43 2.10
C ASN A 147 -6.07 11.41 1.01
N ILE A 148 -7.29 11.21 0.51
CA ILE A 148 -7.82 11.98 -0.64
C ILE A 148 -7.76 13.47 -0.33
N ASP A 149 -7.82 13.82 0.95
CA ASP A 149 -7.74 15.18 1.48
C ASP A 149 -6.35 15.80 1.30
N ASP A 150 -5.27 15.03 1.39
CA ASP A 150 -3.90 15.54 1.21
C ASP A 150 -3.60 15.77 -0.28
N VAL A 151 -4.08 14.89 -1.16
CA VAL A 151 -3.99 15.13 -2.62
C VAL A 151 -4.91 16.29 -3.04
N LEU A 152 -6.06 16.44 -2.38
CA LEU A 152 -6.94 17.59 -2.60
C LEU A 152 -6.27 18.90 -2.19
N ARG A 153 -5.54 18.92 -1.07
CA ARG A 153 -4.75 20.09 -0.63
C ARG A 153 -3.61 20.41 -1.61
N GLU A 154 -2.92 19.41 -2.16
CA GLU A 154 -1.92 19.63 -3.22
C GLU A 154 -2.57 20.28 -4.47
N LEU A 155 -3.78 19.86 -4.82
CA LEU A 155 -4.57 20.45 -5.93
C LEU A 155 -5.11 21.84 -5.61
N GLU A 156 -5.44 22.15 -4.36
CA GLU A 156 -5.87 23.48 -3.91
C GLU A 156 -4.72 24.48 -3.96
N ASN A 157 -3.52 24.06 -3.57
CA ASN A 157 -2.31 24.88 -3.54
C ASN A 157 -1.63 25.04 -4.91
N ALA A 158 -2.04 24.26 -5.92
CA ALA A 158 -1.61 24.49 -7.29
C ALA A 158 -2.09 25.89 -7.75
N PRO A 159 -1.20 26.74 -8.29
CA PRO A 159 -1.56 28.08 -8.73
C PRO A 159 -2.72 28.00 -9.71
N ASP A 160 -3.75 28.83 -9.51
CA ASP A 160 -4.86 29.01 -10.46
C ASP A 160 -4.24 29.39 -11.82
N ALA A 161 -4.11 28.41 -12.71
CA ALA A 161 -4.07 28.69 -14.13
C ALA A 161 -5.48 29.18 -14.47
N SER A 162 -5.55 30.44 -14.89
CA SER A 162 -6.77 31.14 -15.24
C SER A 162 -7.73 30.26 -16.04
N VAL A 163 -8.93 30.04 -15.52
CA VAL A 163 -10.06 29.49 -16.29
C VAL A 163 -10.39 30.49 -17.39
N THR A 164 -9.77 30.36 -18.56
CA THR A 164 -10.24 31.05 -19.76
C THR A 164 -11.47 30.30 -20.27
N SER A 165 -12.44 31.06 -20.76
CA SER A 165 -13.73 30.54 -21.21
C SER A 165 -13.66 29.75 -22.54
N GLU A 166 -12.47 29.31 -22.96
CA GLU A 166 -12.19 28.76 -24.29
C GLU A 166 -11.19 27.59 -24.20
N GLY A 167 -11.72 26.37 -24.31
CA GLY A 167 -10.93 25.14 -24.55
C GLY A 167 -10.61 24.31 -23.31
N VAL A 168 -10.70 22.99 -23.44
CA VAL A 168 -10.10 22.04 -22.48
C VAL A 168 -8.60 22.17 -22.64
N ASP A 169 -7.92 22.73 -21.65
CA ASP A 169 -6.46 22.72 -21.63
C ASP A 169 -6.01 21.28 -21.35
N LEU A 170 -5.71 20.53 -22.41
CA LEU A 170 -5.26 19.13 -22.34
C LEU A 170 -4.04 18.98 -21.43
N ASN A 171 -3.29 20.06 -21.21
CA ASN A 171 -2.17 20.15 -20.28
C ASN A 171 -2.59 19.95 -18.81
N GLU A 172 -3.77 20.42 -18.40
CA GLU A 172 -4.24 20.29 -17.02
C GLU A 172 -4.75 18.88 -16.71
N ALA A 173 -5.48 18.27 -17.65
CA ALA A 173 -5.94 16.88 -17.50
C ALA A 173 -4.77 15.87 -17.46
N GLY A 174 -3.65 16.22 -18.08
CA GLY A 174 -2.38 15.48 -18.02
C GLY A 174 -1.45 15.88 -16.87
N SER A 175 -1.85 16.83 -16.01
CA SER A 175 -1.00 17.25 -14.89
C SER A 175 -0.84 16.13 -13.86
N ALA A 176 0.38 16.00 -13.31
CA ALA A 176 0.70 14.95 -12.34
C ALA A 176 -0.27 14.92 -11.13
N PRO A 177 -0.72 16.05 -10.55
CA PRO A 177 -1.69 16.05 -9.45
C PRO A 177 -3.08 15.53 -9.85
N ILE A 178 -3.59 15.89 -11.04
CA ILE A 178 -4.89 15.42 -11.54
C ILE A 178 -4.87 13.92 -11.79
N ILE A 179 -3.79 13.41 -12.39
CA ILE A 179 -3.59 11.97 -12.60
C ILE A 179 -3.57 11.24 -11.25
N LYS A 180 -2.81 11.74 -10.27
CA LYS A 180 -2.71 11.17 -8.91
C LYS A 180 -4.07 11.14 -8.22
N TYR A 181 -4.86 12.21 -8.35
CA TYR A 181 -6.19 12.30 -7.72
C TYR A 181 -7.20 11.31 -8.32
N VAL A 182 -7.29 11.21 -9.66
CA VAL A 182 -8.17 10.23 -10.32
C VAL A 182 -7.77 8.80 -9.98
N ASN A 183 -6.48 8.48 -9.98
CA ASN A 183 -6.00 7.16 -9.58
C ASN A 183 -6.36 6.84 -8.12
N THR A 184 -6.32 7.85 -7.24
CA THR A 184 -6.70 7.69 -5.84
C THR A 184 -8.20 7.43 -5.67
N ILE A 185 -9.05 8.13 -6.43
CA ILE A 185 -10.51 7.89 -6.46
C ILE A 185 -10.79 6.43 -6.85
N ILE A 186 -10.13 5.93 -7.90
CA ILE A 186 -10.31 4.55 -8.38
C ILE A 186 -9.80 3.54 -7.34
N ALA A 187 -8.61 3.75 -6.78
CA ALA A 187 -8.05 2.87 -5.75
C ALA A 187 -8.95 2.78 -4.50
N ARG A 188 -9.50 3.93 -4.06
CA ARG A 188 -10.42 3.98 -2.93
C ARG A 188 -11.73 3.24 -3.23
N ALA A 189 -12.26 3.37 -4.44
CA ALA A 189 -13.45 2.62 -4.88
C ALA A 189 -13.21 1.11 -4.83
N ILE A 190 -12.05 0.64 -5.30
CA ILE A 190 -11.67 -0.78 -5.26
C ILE A 190 -11.58 -1.28 -3.81
N HIS A 191 -10.87 -0.54 -2.95
CA HIS A 191 -10.73 -0.89 -1.54
C HIS A 191 -12.08 -0.94 -0.82
N ALA A 192 -12.96 0.03 -1.09
CA ALA A 192 -14.32 0.07 -0.57
C ALA A 192 -15.27 -0.96 -1.21
N LYS A 193 -14.79 -1.78 -2.17
CA LYS A 193 -15.59 -2.72 -2.97
C LYS A 193 -16.82 -2.06 -3.60
N ALA A 194 -16.65 -0.81 -4.06
CA ALA A 194 -17.71 -0.07 -4.71
C ALA A 194 -18.03 -0.68 -6.09
N SER A 195 -19.33 -0.82 -6.39
CA SER A 195 -19.79 -1.24 -7.71
C SER A 195 -19.67 -0.13 -8.75
N ASP A 196 -19.76 1.13 -8.30
CA ASP A 196 -19.77 2.31 -9.18
C ASP A 196 -19.11 3.52 -8.54
N ILE A 197 -18.51 4.34 -9.39
CA ILE A 197 -17.99 5.67 -9.06
C ILE A 197 -18.83 6.70 -9.81
N HIS A 198 -19.49 7.59 -9.09
CA HIS A 198 -20.29 8.68 -9.63
C HIS A 198 -19.46 9.96 -9.60
N LEU A 199 -19.26 10.59 -10.74
CA LEU A 199 -18.64 11.90 -10.90
C LEU A 199 -19.72 12.88 -11.39
N GLU A 200 -20.16 13.78 -10.52
CA GLU A 200 -21.37 14.58 -10.75
C GLU A 200 -21.05 16.09 -10.75
N PRO A 201 -20.77 16.68 -11.92
CA PRO A 201 -20.54 18.11 -12.07
C PRO A 201 -21.88 18.86 -12.06
N PHE A 202 -22.25 19.42 -10.91
CA PHE A 202 -23.39 20.33 -10.79
C PHE A 202 -22.99 21.77 -11.18
N GLU A 203 -23.96 22.68 -11.16
CA GLU A 203 -23.72 24.09 -11.52
C GLU A 203 -22.71 24.75 -10.58
N LYS A 204 -22.82 24.53 -9.26
CA LYS A 204 -22.02 25.21 -8.23
C LYS A 204 -21.03 24.31 -7.49
N GLU A 205 -21.18 23.00 -7.59
CA GLU A 205 -20.39 22.01 -6.85
C GLU A 205 -20.03 20.82 -7.73
N PHE A 206 -18.99 20.08 -7.35
CA PHE A 206 -18.61 18.83 -7.99
C PHE A 206 -18.64 17.74 -6.93
N LYS A 207 -19.53 16.75 -7.11
CA LYS A 207 -19.67 15.65 -6.17
C LYS A 207 -19.05 14.38 -6.71
N ILE A 208 -18.49 13.60 -5.79
CA ILE A 208 -17.99 12.27 -6.07
C ILE A 208 -18.66 11.32 -5.07
N ARG A 209 -19.28 10.25 -5.58
CA ARG A 209 -20.00 9.27 -4.75
C ARG A 209 -19.64 7.85 -5.12
N TYR A 210 -19.53 6.97 -4.14
CA TYR A 210 -19.33 5.53 -4.35
C TYR A 210 -20.62 4.78 -4.08
N ARG A 211 -20.94 3.79 -4.90
CA ARG A 211 -22.01 2.83 -4.61
C ARG A 211 -21.40 1.60 -3.96
N VAL A 212 -21.65 1.38 -2.67
CA VAL A 212 -21.15 0.22 -1.90
C VAL A 212 -22.37 -0.51 -1.33
N ASP A 213 -22.52 -1.79 -1.66
CA ASP A 213 -23.66 -2.62 -1.24
C ASP A 213 -25.04 -1.97 -1.49
N GLY A 214 -25.16 -1.23 -2.61
CA GLY A 214 -26.38 -0.54 -3.02
C GLY A 214 -26.62 0.83 -2.37
N ALA A 215 -25.81 1.22 -1.38
CA ALA A 215 -25.87 2.54 -0.76
C ALA A 215 -24.87 3.51 -1.41
N LEU A 216 -25.26 4.78 -1.53
CA LEU A 216 -24.42 5.87 -2.04
C LEU A 216 -23.70 6.57 -0.89
N TYR A 217 -22.38 6.61 -0.96
CA TYR A 217 -21.53 7.31 0.00
C TYR A 217 -20.85 8.50 -0.68
N GLU A 218 -21.08 9.69 -0.17
CA GLU A 218 -20.49 10.94 -0.67
C GLU A 218 -19.12 11.18 0.00
N MET A 219 -18.12 11.53 -0.80
CA MET A 219 -16.84 12.01 -0.27
C MET A 219 -16.83 13.54 -0.14
N ALA A 220 -15.85 14.07 0.59
CA ALA A 220 -15.61 15.51 0.65
C ALA A 220 -15.53 16.07 -0.79
N PRO A 221 -16.39 17.04 -1.14
CA PRO A 221 -16.50 17.50 -2.52
C PRO A 221 -15.25 18.30 -2.90
N PRO A 222 -14.57 17.97 -4.01
CA PRO A 222 -13.49 18.80 -4.52
C PRO A 222 -13.99 20.17 -5.01
N PRO A 223 -13.12 21.19 -5.07
CA PRO A 223 -13.45 22.48 -5.66
C PRO A 223 -14.03 22.36 -7.07
N ARG A 224 -15.08 23.13 -7.35
CA ARG A 224 -15.83 23.10 -8.63
C ARG A 224 -14.95 23.31 -9.86
N ARG A 225 -13.85 24.06 -9.74
CA ARG A 225 -12.87 24.28 -10.82
C ARG A 225 -12.27 22.96 -11.36
N LEU A 226 -12.16 21.94 -10.51
CA LEU A 226 -11.56 20.65 -10.88
C LEU A 226 -12.49 19.72 -11.68
N ALA A 227 -13.78 20.07 -11.81
CA ALA A 227 -14.74 19.21 -12.50
C ALA A 227 -14.33 18.91 -13.96
N ILE A 228 -13.89 19.93 -14.69
CA ILE A 228 -13.47 19.81 -16.11
C ILE A 228 -12.20 18.95 -16.25
N PRO A 229 -11.07 19.26 -15.59
CA PRO A 229 -9.86 18.45 -15.74
C PRO A 229 -10.05 17.00 -15.27
N LEU A 230 -10.83 16.76 -14.21
CA LEU A 230 -11.12 15.41 -13.72
C LEU A 230 -11.99 14.61 -14.70
N THR A 231 -13.02 15.23 -15.27
CA THR A 231 -13.87 14.59 -16.29
C THR A 231 -13.07 14.28 -17.55
N SER A 232 -12.26 15.23 -18.02
CA SER A 232 -11.38 15.04 -19.18
C SER A 232 -10.38 13.92 -18.96
N ARG A 233 -9.80 13.80 -17.76
CA ARG A 233 -8.87 12.70 -17.45
C ARG A 233 -9.55 11.34 -17.54
N VAL A 234 -10.78 11.20 -17.07
CA VAL A 234 -11.55 9.96 -17.21
C VAL A 234 -11.87 9.66 -18.67
N LYS A 235 -12.25 10.68 -19.46
CA LYS A 235 -12.45 10.54 -20.92
C LYS A 235 -11.18 10.03 -21.62
N VAL A 236 -10.01 10.58 -21.29
CA VAL A 236 -8.71 10.09 -21.80
C VAL A 236 -8.48 8.62 -21.45
N MET A 237 -8.69 8.24 -20.18
CA MET A 237 -8.48 6.85 -19.73
C MET A 237 -9.41 5.85 -20.42
N ALA A 238 -10.61 6.29 -20.79
CA ALA A 238 -11.60 5.49 -21.49
C ALA A 238 -11.48 5.54 -23.02
N ASN A 239 -10.45 6.20 -23.57
CA ASN A 239 -10.30 6.48 -25.01
C ASN A 239 -11.53 7.17 -25.63
N LEU A 240 -12.20 8.02 -24.87
CA LEU A 240 -13.36 8.81 -25.31
C LEU A 240 -12.92 10.16 -25.88
N ASN A 241 -13.78 10.74 -26.73
CA ASN A 241 -13.54 12.07 -27.29
C ASN A 241 -13.62 13.14 -26.19
N ILE A 242 -12.57 13.96 -26.09
CA ILE A 242 -12.41 14.98 -25.04
C ILE A 242 -13.03 16.32 -25.49
N ALA A 243 -13.29 16.49 -26.78
CA ALA A 243 -13.87 17.72 -27.34
C ALA A 243 -15.40 17.79 -27.18
N GLU A 244 -16.06 16.66 -26.98
CA GLU A 244 -17.50 16.59 -26.72
C GLU A 244 -17.75 16.79 -25.22
N ARG A 245 -18.72 17.65 -24.88
CA ARG A 245 -19.04 18.00 -23.49
C ARG A 245 -19.94 16.96 -22.86
#